data_AF-A0AAD7A6U4-F1
#
_entry.id   AF-A0AAD7A6U4-F1
#
_cell.length_a   1.000
_cell.length_b   1.000
_cell.length_c   1.000
_cell.angle_alpha   90.00
_cell.angle_beta   90.00
_cell.angle_gamma   90.00
#
_symmetry.space_group_name_H-M   'P 1'
#
loop_
_entity.id
_entity.type
_entity.pdbx_description
1 polymer ?
#
loop_
_entity_poly.entity_id
_entity_poly.type
_entity_poly.pdbx_seq_one_letter_code
_entity_poly.pdbx_strand_id
1 'polypeptide(L)'
;MLSLVTFNRDKWMSAMMLDPVTGLDPFGAKVRAAEGIDAASSFIQGYWIWAKIVENLAAVNYDTNNLYLAPYDWRLSYYNLEERDGYFSRLKTTIEGFKHRQKRKTVIAAHSMDATVRVHNL
;
A
#
# COMPACT_ATOMS: atom_id res chain seq x y z
N MET A 1 6.24 -16.64 -2.68
CA MET A 1 4.77 -16.41 -2.62
C MET A 1 4.00 -17.57 -3.23
N LEU A 2 4.19 -17.88 -4.53
CA LEU A 2 3.46 -18.95 -5.21
C LEU A 2 3.53 -20.32 -4.49
N SER A 3 4.70 -20.78 -4.06
CA SER A 3 4.85 -22.07 -3.37
C SER A 3 4.07 -22.18 -2.05
N LEU A 4 3.93 -21.09 -1.31
CA LEU A 4 3.16 -21.05 -0.06
C LEU A 4 1.65 -21.12 -0.33
N VAL A 5 1.21 -20.42 -1.38
CA VAL A 5 -0.19 -20.42 -1.82
C VAL A 5 -0.58 -21.80 -2.40
N THR A 6 0.32 -22.46 -3.12
CA THR A 6 0.03 -23.72 -3.82
C THR A 6 0.19 -24.95 -2.95
N PHE A 7 1.21 -25.01 -2.08
CA PHE A 7 1.54 -26.23 -1.32
C PHE A 7 1.22 -26.15 0.17
N ASN A 8 0.85 -24.98 0.69
CA ASN A 8 0.51 -24.81 2.11
C ASN A 8 -0.69 -23.87 2.28
N ARG A 9 -1.72 -24.11 1.46
CA ARG A 9 -2.91 -23.28 1.35
C ARG A 9 -3.53 -22.98 2.71
N ASP A 10 -3.71 -23.98 3.56
CA ASP A 10 -4.38 -23.80 4.85
C ASP A 10 -3.59 -22.89 5.79
N LYS A 11 -2.27 -23.09 5.91
CA LYS A 11 -1.43 -22.20 6.71
C LYS A 11 -1.37 -20.78 6.13
N TRP A 12 -1.35 -20.65 4.81
CA TRP A 12 -1.38 -19.35 4.16
C TRP A 12 -2.71 -18.63 4.44
N MET A 13 -3.84 -19.34 4.31
CA MET A 13 -5.17 -18.81 4.63
C MET A 13 -5.25 -18.40 6.10
N SER A 14 -4.82 -19.24 7.03
CA SER A 14 -4.82 -18.93 8.46
C SER A 14 -3.97 -17.70 8.80
N ALA A 15 -2.85 -17.48 8.13
CA ALA A 15 -2.02 -16.29 8.33
C ALA A 15 -2.61 -15.02 7.67
N MET A 16 -3.39 -15.18 6.59
CA MET A 16 -3.99 -14.08 5.84
C MET A 16 -5.32 -13.60 6.41
N MET A 17 -6.07 -14.46 7.10
CA MET A 17 -7.30 -14.07 7.79
C MET A 17 -7.00 -13.13 8.96
N LEU A 18 -7.86 -12.14 9.19
CA LEU A 18 -7.78 -11.31 10.37
C LEU A 18 -8.45 -12.01 11.56
N ASP A 19 -7.98 -11.68 12.76
CA ASP A 19 -8.65 -12.07 13.99
C ASP A 19 -10.05 -11.41 14.04
N PRO A 20 -11.14 -12.18 14.23
CA PRO A 20 -12.50 -11.66 14.10
C PRO A 20 -12.92 -10.75 15.26
N VAL A 21 -12.18 -10.72 16.37
CA VAL A 21 -12.49 -9.92 17.55
C VAL A 21 -11.76 -8.58 17.49
N THR A 22 -10.47 -8.60 17.17
CA THR A 22 -9.59 -7.43 17.15
C THR A 22 -9.51 -6.77 15.77
N GLY A 23 -9.79 -7.51 14.70
CA GLY A 23 -9.59 -7.05 13.33
C GLY A 23 -8.11 -6.86 12.96
N LEU A 24 -7.18 -7.49 13.67
CA LEU A 24 -5.73 -7.42 13.46
C LEU A 24 -5.17 -8.78 13.00
N ASP A 25 -3.84 -8.88 12.85
CA ASP A 25 -3.20 -10.15 12.49
C ASP A 25 -3.49 -11.22 13.56
N PRO A 26 -3.73 -12.48 13.17
CA PRO A 26 -3.99 -13.56 14.12
C PRO A 26 -2.74 -13.92 14.90
N PHE A 27 -2.93 -14.52 16.08
CA PHE A 27 -1.81 -14.89 16.95
C PHE A 27 -0.77 -15.77 16.23
N GLY A 28 0.50 -15.38 16.31
CA GLY A 28 1.61 -16.10 15.67
C GLY A 28 1.82 -15.78 14.19
N ALA A 29 1.02 -14.90 13.59
CA ALA A 29 1.22 -14.40 12.24
C ALA A 29 1.54 -12.91 12.24
N LYS A 30 2.37 -12.47 11.28
CA LYS A 30 2.67 -11.06 11.03
C LYS A 30 2.70 -10.83 9.53
N VAL A 31 1.74 -10.05 9.02
CA VAL A 31 1.63 -9.73 7.59
C VAL A 31 1.76 -8.22 7.43
N ARG A 32 2.63 -7.77 6.53
CA ARG A 32 2.85 -6.35 6.25
C ARG A 32 2.78 -6.09 4.76
N ALA A 33 2.33 -4.90 4.39
CA ALA A 33 2.38 -4.45 3.01
C ALA A 33 3.85 -4.44 2.55
N ALA A 34 4.06 -4.83 1.29
CA ALA A 34 5.33 -4.54 0.64
C ALA A 34 5.48 -3.02 0.51
N GLU A 35 6.71 -2.53 0.44
CA GLU A 35 7.03 -1.10 0.36
C GLU A 35 7.76 -0.79 -0.96
N GLY A 36 7.74 0.48 -1.36
CA GLY A 36 8.39 0.94 -2.59
C GLY A 36 7.55 0.75 -3.86
N ILE A 37 8.14 1.13 -5.02
CA ILE A 37 7.44 1.13 -6.32
C ILE A 37 7.01 -0.28 -6.75
N ASP A 38 7.76 -1.30 -6.36
CA ASP A 38 7.46 -2.69 -6.70
C ASP A 38 6.26 -3.26 -5.94
N ALA A 39 5.82 -2.62 -4.86
CA ALA A 39 4.72 -3.09 -4.03
C ALA A 39 3.37 -3.17 -4.76
N ALA A 40 3.15 -2.32 -5.77
CA ALA A 40 1.93 -2.35 -6.59
C ALA A 40 2.17 -2.09 -8.09
N SER A 41 3.41 -2.25 -8.58
CA SER A 41 3.68 -2.15 -10.02
C SER A 41 3.12 -3.37 -10.77
N SER A 42 3.52 -4.58 -10.38
CA SER A 42 3.13 -5.85 -10.97
C SER A 42 2.72 -6.86 -9.89
N PHE A 43 1.63 -7.61 -10.12
CA PHE A 43 1.11 -8.59 -9.15
C PHE A 43 1.57 -10.01 -9.49
N ILE A 44 1.40 -10.42 -10.75
CA ILE A 44 1.87 -11.68 -11.33
C ILE A 44 2.32 -11.41 -12.77
N GLN A 45 3.08 -12.34 -13.36
CA GLN A 45 3.50 -12.20 -14.75
C GLN A 45 2.30 -11.97 -15.67
N GLY A 46 2.31 -10.86 -16.42
CA GLY A 46 1.21 -10.45 -17.30
C GLY A 46 0.11 -9.62 -16.64
N TYR A 47 0.12 -9.44 -15.32
CA TYR A 47 -0.85 -8.62 -14.60
C TYR A 47 -0.17 -7.43 -13.89
N TRP A 48 -0.42 -6.24 -14.41
CA TRP A 48 0.08 -4.98 -13.89
C TRP A 48 -1.04 -4.17 -13.27
N ILE A 49 -0.75 -3.49 -12.15
CA ILE A 49 -1.71 -2.59 -11.49
C ILE A 49 -1.30 -1.15 -11.81
N TRP A 50 -0.12 -0.72 -11.34
CA TRP A 50 0.40 0.63 -11.59
C TRP A 50 1.59 0.69 -12.55
N ALA A 51 2.17 -0.45 -12.99
CA ALA A 51 3.41 -0.43 -13.78
C ALA A 51 3.35 0.50 -15.00
N LYS A 52 2.27 0.45 -15.78
CA LYS A 52 2.13 1.33 -16.97
C LYS A 52 1.98 2.81 -16.64
N ILE A 53 1.38 3.14 -15.50
CA ILE A 53 1.30 4.54 -15.05
C ILE A 53 2.68 5.01 -14.59
N VAL A 54 3.40 4.19 -13.82
CA VAL A 54 4.75 4.51 -13.36
C VAL A 54 5.73 4.65 -14.54
N GLU A 55 5.68 3.75 -15.52
CA GLU A 55 6.49 3.82 -16.75
C GLU A 55 6.23 5.14 -17.51
N ASN A 56 4.97 5.54 -17.68
CA ASN A 56 4.63 6.79 -18.37
C ASN A 56 5.05 8.03 -17.57
N LEU A 57 4.94 7.99 -16.24
CA LEU A 57 5.41 9.07 -15.37
C LEU A 57 6.94 9.21 -15.43
N ALA A 58 7.67 8.10 -15.51
CA ALA A 58 9.12 8.10 -15.70
C ALA A 58 9.52 8.78 -17.02
N ALA A 59 8.75 8.58 -18.10
CA ALA A 59 8.98 9.26 -19.38
C ALA A 59 8.82 10.79 -19.31
N VAL A 60 8.13 11.32 -18.30
CA VAL A 60 7.99 12.76 -18.04
C VAL A 60 8.71 13.20 -16.76
N ASN A 61 9.83 12.54 -16.45
CA ASN A 61 10.80 12.91 -15.42
C ASN A 61 10.29 12.77 -13.97
N TYR A 62 9.41 11.80 -13.72
CA TYR A 62 9.15 11.32 -12.36
C TYR A 62 10.09 10.18 -11.99
N ASP A 63 10.58 10.21 -10.75
CA ASP A 63 11.49 9.22 -10.17
C ASP A 63 11.15 9.01 -8.68
N THR A 64 11.96 8.23 -7.97
CA THR A 64 11.76 7.97 -6.53
C THR A 64 11.89 9.22 -5.63
N ASN A 65 12.39 10.35 -6.14
CA ASN A 65 12.52 11.61 -5.39
C ASN A 65 11.23 12.45 -5.41
N ASN A 66 10.40 12.28 -6.44
CA ASN A 66 9.19 13.07 -6.66
C ASN A 66 7.91 12.23 -6.91
N LEU A 67 8.04 10.90 -6.93
CA LEU A 67 6.96 9.93 -7.00
C LEU A 67 7.01 9.02 -5.78
N TYR A 68 5.85 8.80 -5.15
CA TYR A 68 5.71 7.85 -4.06
C TYR A 68 4.49 6.96 -4.32
N LEU A 69 4.72 5.65 -4.25
CA LEU A 69 3.64 4.67 -4.20
C LEU A 69 3.34 4.42 -2.73
N ALA A 70 2.08 4.55 -2.33
CA ALA A 70 1.63 4.41 -0.95
C ALA A 70 0.87 3.08 -0.76
N PRO A 71 1.55 1.93 -0.71
CA PRO A 71 0.92 0.64 -0.44
C PRO A 71 0.48 0.55 1.03
N TYR A 72 -0.58 -0.20 1.28
CA TYR A 72 -1.05 -0.50 2.63
C TYR A 72 -1.71 -1.88 2.69
N ASP A 73 -1.95 -2.35 3.91
CA ASP A 73 -2.65 -3.60 4.16
C ASP A 73 -4.16 -3.40 4.00
N TRP A 74 -4.64 -3.59 2.77
CA TRP A 74 -6.04 -3.42 2.37
C TRP A 74 -7.03 -4.33 3.10
N ARG A 75 -6.56 -5.33 3.86
CA ARG A 75 -7.42 -6.17 4.70
C ARG A 75 -7.97 -5.40 5.90
N LEU A 76 -7.21 -4.42 6.41
CA LEU A 76 -7.51 -3.71 7.64
C LEU A 76 -8.51 -2.57 7.43
N SER A 77 -9.26 -2.26 8.49
CA SER A 77 -9.99 -1.00 8.60
C SER A 77 -9.01 0.18 8.68
N TYR A 78 -9.47 1.38 8.33
CA TYR A 78 -8.65 2.58 8.41
C TYR A 78 -8.17 2.88 9.84
N TYR A 79 -9.02 2.65 10.83
CA TYR A 79 -8.62 2.79 12.24
C TYR A 79 -7.45 1.85 12.58
N ASN A 80 -7.56 0.57 12.23
CA ASN A 80 -6.51 -0.40 12.51
C ASN A 80 -5.22 -0.16 11.71
N LEU A 81 -5.31 0.44 10.51
CA LEU A 81 -4.12 0.86 9.76
C LEU A 81 -3.34 1.95 10.49
N GLU A 82 -4.03 2.91 11.11
CA GLU A 82 -3.37 3.94 11.90
C GLU A 82 -2.82 3.37 13.21
N GLU A 83 -3.64 2.67 13.98
CA GLU A 83 -3.21 2.13 15.28
C GLU A 83 -2.05 1.13 15.15
N ARG A 84 -2.09 0.25 14.13
CA ARG A 84 -1.07 -0.79 13.94
C ARG A 84 0.19 -0.26 13.27
N ASP A 85 0.04 0.55 12.22
CA ASP A 85 1.12 0.88 11.30
C ASP A 85 1.44 2.38 11.21
N GLY A 86 0.64 3.24 11.86
CA GLY A 86 0.73 4.70 11.75
C GLY A 86 0.59 5.18 10.30
N TYR A 87 -0.19 4.46 9.49
CA TYR A 87 -0.17 4.58 8.04
C TYR A 87 -0.51 5.99 7.56
N PHE A 88 -1.56 6.61 8.09
CA PHE A 88 -1.97 7.95 7.67
C PHE A 88 -1.02 9.02 8.20
N SER A 89 -0.50 8.86 9.43
CA SER A 89 0.54 9.76 9.96
C SER A 89 1.81 9.74 9.10
N ARG A 90 2.26 8.55 8.67
CA ARG A 90 3.39 8.39 7.75
C ARG A 90 3.08 8.99 6.37
N LEU A 91 1.91 8.70 5.80
CA LEU A 91 1.50 9.22 4.50
C LEU A 91 1.43 10.75 4.48
N LYS A 92 0.85 11.35 5.53
CA LYS A 92 0.81 12.81 5.71
C LYS A 92 2.22 13.40 5.73
N THR A 93 3.13 12.82 6.52
CA THR A 93 4.52 13.26 6.60
C THR A 93 5.22 13.19 5.23
N THR A 94 4.96 12.13 4.46
CA THR A 94 5.49 11.99 3.09
C THR A 94 4.97 13.09 2.16
N ILE A 95 3.66 13.37 2.20
CA ILE A 95 3.02 14.42 1.40
C ILE A 95 3.58 15.80 1.74
N GLU A 96 3.70 16.11 3.03
CA GLU A 96 4.29 17.34 3.54
C GLU A 96 5.76 17.48 3.13
N GLY A 97 6.51 16.38 3.19
CA GLY A 97 7.89 16.31 2.72
C GLY A 97 8.03 16.61 1.23
N PHE A 98 7.16 16.07 0.38
CA PHE A 98 7.13 16.41 -1.05
C PHE A 98 6.81 17.88 -1.29
N LYS A 99 5.79 18.42 -0.61
CA LYS A 99 5.46 19.84 -0.73
C LYS A 99 6.65 20.72 -0.32
N HIS A 100 7.34 20.36 0.76
CA HIS A 100 8.49 21.11 1.25
C HIS A 100 9.67 21.09 0.28
N ARG A 101 10.01 19.92 -0.30
CA ARG A 101 11.16 19.76 -1.22
C ARG A 101 10.88 20.31 -2.60
N GLN A 102 9.70 20.03 -3.16
CA GLN A 102 9.35 20.39 -4.54
C GLN A 102 8.75 21.81 -4.65
N LYS A 103 8.43 22.46 -3.51
CA LYS A 103 7.77 23.78 -3.45
C LYS A 103 6.46 23.86 -4.26
N ARG A 104 5.82 22.71 -4.48
CA ARG A 104 4.56 22.55 -5.22
C ARG A 104 3.60 21.67 -4.43
N LYS A 105 2.30 21.79 -4.72
CA LYS A 105 1.29 20.90 -4.12
C LYS A 105 1.48 19.47 -4.63
N THR A 106 1.43 18.50 -3.74
CA THR A 106 1.43 17.07 -4.08
C THR A 106 0.09 16.68 -4.69
N VAL A 107 0.12 15.91 -5.78
CA VAL A 107 -1.08 15.32 -6.40
C VAL A 107 -1.25 13.90 -5.86
N ILE A 108 -2.47 13.57 -5.45
CA ILE A 108 -2.82 12.23 -4.96
C ILE A 108 -3.75 11.59 -5.99
N ALA A 109 -3.31 10.46 -6.54
CA ALA A 109 -4.12 9.59 -7.38
C ALA A 109 -4.48 8.32 -6.59
N ALA A 110 -5.72 7.87 -6.70
CA ALA A 110 -6.26 6.73 -5.96
C ALA A 110 -7.14 5.88 -6.89
N HIS A 111 -7.23 4.59 -6.63
CA HIS A 111 -8.03 3.65 -7.41
C HIS A 111 -8.95 2.82 -6.50
N SER A 112 -10.22 2.66 -6.89
CA SER A 112 -11.22 1.83 -6.17
C SER A 112 -11.31 2.20 -4.67
N MET A 113 -11.07 1.25 -3.75
CA MET A 113 -11.08 1.45 -2.30
C MET A 113 -10.15 2.58 -1.83
N ASP A 114 -9.09 2.91 -2.57
CA ASP A 114 -8.21 4.02 -2.20
C ASP A 114 -8.91 5.38 -2.34
N ALA A 115 -9.96 5.47 -3.16
CA ALA A 115 -10.73 6.71 -3.31
C ALA A 115 -11.49 7.08 -2.03
N THR A 116 -11.93 6.09 -1.23
CA THR A 116 -12.58 6.33 0.07
C THR A 116 -11.57 6.69 1.16
N VAL A 117 -10.31 6.26 1.02
CA VAL A 117 -9.21 6.66 1.92
C VAL A 117 -9.03 8.17 1.94
N ARG A 118 -9.11 8.81 0.77
CA ARG A 118 -8.91 10.26 0.62
C ARG A 118 -9.95 11.10 1.39
N VAL A 119 -11.16 10.59 1.58
CA VAL A 119 -12.28 11.37 2.15
C VAL A 119 -12.19 11.47 3.67
N HIS A 120 -11.58 10.49 4.35
CA HIS A 120 -11.67 10.40 5.80
C HIS A 120 -10.44 10.87 6.58
N ASN A 121 -9.21 10.80 6.02
CA ASN A 121 -7.99 10.85 6.86
C ASN A 121 -6.79 11.65 6.28
N LEU A 122 -6.96 12.45 5.22
CA LEU A 122 -5.90 13.28 4.62
C LEU A 122 -6.29 14.76 4.58
#